data_AF-A0A7V6U9K6-F1
#
_entry.id   AF-A0A7V6U9K6-F1
#
_cell.length_a   1.000
_cell.length_b   1.000
_cell.length_c   1.000
_cell.angle_alpha   90.00
_cell.angle_beta   90.00
_cell.angle_gamma   90.00
#
_symmetry.space_group_name_H-M   'P 1'
#
loop_
_entity.id
_entity.type
_entity.pdbx_description
1 polymer ?
#
loop_
_entity_poly.entity_id
_entity_poly.type
_entity_poly.pdbx_seq_one_letter_code
_entity_poly.pdbx_strand_id
1 'polypeptide(L)'
;MIKNEPKIREEKIDINRAQIEHRATWMGLIFDEIQNAGADAEAILRKAIRKCGRIHGENFRAQCADPNSCIDFRHAFLGEVGVKSFEMDNIEADHDNLKVEFNYCALVNAWKKLGFDDEKIALLCDIAMEGDRGIAEVMGLKLDLTDTIAKGCATCKLHFHK
;
A
#
# COMPACT_ATOMS: atom_id res chain seq x y z
N MET A 1 -3.76 -19.66 4.30
CA MET A 1 -3.64 -19.58 2.83
C MET A 1 -4.34 -18.34 2.31
N ILE A 2 -3.53 -17.38 1.89
CA ILE A 2 -3.98 -16.08 1.37
C ILE A 2 -4.69 -16.25 0.00
N LYS A 3 -5.94 -15.77 -0.08
CA LYS A 3 -6.70 -15.63 -1.33
C LYS A 3 -6.45 -14.24 -1.92
N ASN A 4 -5.90 -14.18 -3.13
CA ASN A 4 -5.50 -12.92 -3.77
C ASN A 4 -5.54 -13.09 -5.29
N GLU A 5 -6.73 -13.00 -5.87
CA GLU A 5 -6.98 -13.24 -7.29
C GLU A 5 -7.54 -11.98 -7.95
N PRO A 6 -6.93 -11.47 -9.04
CA PRO A 6 -7.43 -10.28 -9.71
C PRO A 6 -8.63 -10.62 -10.61
N LYS A 7 -9.66 -9.76 -10.57
CA LYS A 7 -10.85 -9.81 -11.42
C LYS A 7 -10.74 -8.92 -12.65
N ILE A 8 -10.04 -7.78 -12.56
CA ILE A 8 -9.86 -6.84 -13.67
C ILE A 8 -8.77 -7.36 -14.62
N ARG A 9 -9.07 -7.36 -15.93
CA ARG A 9 -8.17 -7.74 -17.03
C ARG A 9 -8.11 -6.63 -18.07
N GLU A 10 -7.15 -5.72 -17.90
CA GLU A 10 -6.95 -4.57 -18.77
C GLU A 10 -5.44 -4.37 -18.96
N GLU A 11 -4.97 -4.20 -20.20
CA GLU A 11 -3.53 -4.12 -20.51
C GLU A 11 -2.79 -3.06 -19.67
N LYS A 12 -3.35 -1.85 -19.58
CA LYS A 12 -2.77 -0.75 -18.78
C LYS A 12 -2.64 -1.11 -17.31
N ILE A 13 -3.62 -1.84 -16.78
CA ILE A 13 -3.65 -2.26 -15.36
C ILE A 13 -2.68 -3.41 -15.12
N ASP A 14 -2.59 -4.35 -16.05
CA ASP A 14 -1.66 -5.47 -15.97
C ASP A 14 -0.20 -4.99 -16.08
N ILE A 15 0.10 -4.01 -16.94
CA ILE A 15 1.42 -3.35 -17.00
C ILE A 15 1.75 -2.70 -15.66
N ASN A 16 0.81 -1.94 -15.06
CA ASN A 16 1.05 -1.29 -13.78
C ASN A 16 1.25 -2.30 -12.64
N ARG A 17 0.45 -3.37 -12.61
CA ARG A 17 0.60 -4.49 -11.67
C ARG A 17 1.96 -5.16 -11.81
N ALA A 18 2.45 -5.37 -13.03
CA ALA A 18 3.79 -5.93 -13.25
C ALA A 18 4.91 -5.03 -12.68
N GLN A 19 4.78 -3.70 -12.78
CA GLN A 19 5.73 -2.77 -12.14
C GLN A 19 5.66 -2.83 -10.61
N ILE A 20 4.45 -2.92 -10.05
CA ILE A 20 4.24 -3.08 -8.59
C ILE A 20 4.84 -4.41 -8.11
N GLU A 21 4.62 -5.51 -8.85
CA GLU A 21 5.21 -6.82 -8.56
C GLU A 21 6.73 -6.76 -8.59
N HIS A 22 7.32 -6.15 -9.62
CA HIS A 22 8.77 -6.00 -9.72
C HIS A 22 9.37 -5.25 -8.52
N ARG A 23 8.73 -4.15 -8.09
CA ARG A 23 9.12 -3.42 -6.87
C ARG A 23 9.01 -4.29 -5.61
N ALA A 24 7.92 -5.05 -5.49
CA ALA A 24 7.71 -5.94 -4.35
C ALA A 24 8.72 -7.08 -4.31
N THR A 25 9.12 -7.62 -5.46
CA THR A 25 10.19 -8.60 -5.59
C THR A 25 11.50 -8.06 -5.03
N TRP A 26 11.91 -6.86 -5.44
CA TRP A 26 13.12 -6.23 -4.92
C TRP A 26 13.03 -6.02 -3.41
N MET A 27 11.90 -5.53 -2.90
CA MET A 27 11.69 -5.34 -1.47
C MET A 27 11.87 -6.64 -0.68
N GLY A 28 11.29 -7.75 -1.16
CA GLY A 28 11.40 -9.05 -0.52
C GLY A 28 12.82 -9.60 -0.52
N LEU A 29 13.53 -9.51 -1.64
CA LEU A 29 14.91 -9.97 -1.76
C LEU A 29 15.88 -9.11 -0.95
N ILE A 30 15.71 -7.78 -0.95
CA ILE A 30 16.51 -6.87 -0.14
C ILE A 30 16.31 -7.15 1.35
N PHE A 31 15.08 -7.46 1.78
CA PHE A 31 14.80 -7.85 3.16
C PHE A 31 15.63 -9.07 3.56
N ASP A 32 15.65 -10.13 2.74
CA ASP A 32 16.43 -11.34 2.98
C ASP A 32 17.93 -11.06 3.05
N GLU A 33 18.46 -10.29 2.11
CA GLU A 33 19.89 -9.99 2.09
C GLU A 33 20.33 -9.15 3.31
N ILE A 34 19.47 -8.25 3.80
CA ILE A 34 19.76 -7.51 5.04
C ILE A 34 19.77 -8.45 6.26
N GLN A 35 18.82 -9.40 6.33
CA GLN A 35 18.80 -10.40 7.40
C GLN A 35 20.01 -11.34 7.34
N ASN A 36 20.38 -11.81 6.15
CA ASN A 36 21.57 -12.64 5.92
C ASN A 36 22.87 -11.93 6.33
N ALA A 37 22.91 -10.61 6.19
CA ALA A 37 24.00 -9.76 6.66
C ALA A 37 23.99 -9.53 8.20
N GLY A 38 23.01 -10.06 8.92
CA GLY A 38 22.88 -9.93 10.38
C GLY A 38 22.35 -8.57 10.85
N ALA A 39 21.70 -7.81 9.98
CA ALA A 39 21.14 -6.50 10.29
C ALA A 39 19.61 -6.54 10.43
N ASP A 40 19.06 -5.52 11.10
CA ASP A 40 17.62 -5.38 11.32
C ASP A 40 16.91 -4.88 10.04
N ALA A 41 16.53 -5.83 9.19
CA ALA A 41 15.86 -5.58 7.91
C ALA A 41 14.54 -4.83 8.07
N GLU A 42 13.76 -5.15 9.11
CA GLU A 42 12.48 -4.51 9.35
C GLU A 42 12.67 -3.02 9.69
N ALA A 43 13.53 -2.69 10.65
CA ALA A 43 13.77 -1.30 11.04
C ALA A 43 14.34 -0.48 9.88
N ILE A 44 15.22 -1.06 9.05
CA ILE A 44 15.80 -0.38 7.89
C ILE A 44 14.73 -0.12 6.82
N LEU A 45 13.97 -1.14 6.42
CA LEU A 45 12.96 -0.98 5.37
C LEU A 45 11.82 -0.06 5.81
N ARG A 46 11.35 -0.15 7.06
CA ARG A 46 10.30 0.75 7.56
C ARG A 46 10.71 2.21 7.45
N LYS A 47 11.94 2.56 7.85
CA LYS A 47 12.47 3.93 7.73
C LYS A 47 12.54 4.39 6.26
N ALA A 48 13.06 3.55 5.38
CA ALA A 48 13.22 3.88 3.96
C ALA A 48 11.86 4.07 3.26
N ILE A 49 10.93 3.14 3.50
CA ILE A 49 9.61 3.15 2.88
C ILE A 49 8.76 4.30 3.43
N ARG A 50 8.81 4.59 4.74
CA ARG A 50 8.15 5.78 5.30
C ARG A 50 8.66 7.08 4.70
N LYS A 51 9.99 7.20 4.49
CA LYS A 51 10.58 8.37 3.81
C LYS A 51 10.05 8.52 2.39
N CYS A 52 9.94 7.43 1.64
CA CYS A 52 9.33 7.42 0.31
C CYS A 52 7.85 7.84 0.36
N GLY A 53 7.10 7.33 1.34
CA GLY A 53 5.73 7.74 1.63
C GLY A 53 5.58 9.23 1.82
N ARG A 54 6.45 9.86 2.63
CA ARG A 54 6.43 11.31 2.83
C ARG A 54 6.70 12.10 1.55
N ILE A 55 7.64 11.65 0.71
CA ILE A 55 7.90 12.27 -0.60
C ILE A 55 6.63 12.25 -1.47
N HIS A 56 5.91 11.12 -1.52
CA HIS A 56 4.64 11.05 -2.23
C HIS A 56 3.55 11.89 -1.56
N GLY A 57 3.50 11.91 -0.24
CA GLY A 57 2.58 12.72 0.56
C GLY A 57 2.68 14.19 0.21
N GLU A 58 3.90 14.75 0.07
CA GLU A 58 4.09 16.15 -0.33
C GLU A 58 3.52 16.41 -1.73
N ASN A 59 3.72 15.47 -2.66
CA ASN A 59 3.16 15.59 -4.01
C ASN A 59 1.63 15.54 -4.02
N PHE A 60 1.01 14.70 -3.19
CA PHE A 60 -0.45 14.66 -3.06
C PHE A 60 -1.00 15.91 -2.37
N ARG A 61 -0.33 16.36 -1.30
CA ARG A 61 -0.67 17.58 -0.56
C ARG A 61 -0.68 18.80 -1.49
N ALA A 62 0.31 18.91 -2.38
CA ALA A 62 0.42 19.99 -3.35
C ALA A 62 -0.67 19.96 -4.45
N GLN A 63 -1.33 18.83 -4.67
CA GLN A 63 -2.44 18.69 -5.63
C GLN A 63 -3.81 19.02 -5.02
N CYS A 64 -3.92 19.10 -3.69
CA CYS A 64 -5.16 19.40 -3.00
C CYS A 64 -5.45 20.90 -3.05
N ALA A 65 -6.69 21.30 -3.35
CA ALA A 65 -7.09 22.70 -3.26
C ALA A 65 -7.23 23.11 -1.79
N ASP A 66 -7.81 22.23 -0.95
CA ASP A 66 -7.72 22.27 0.51
C ASP A 66 -6.94 21.05 1.03
N PRO A 67 -5.67 21.22 1.44
CA PRO A 67 -4.86 20.15 2.02
C PRO A 67 -5.40 19.51 3.31
N ASN A 68 -6.45 20.08 3.93
CA ASN A 68 -7.09 19.52 5.12
C ASN A 68 -8.37 18.73 4.82
N SER A 69 -8.81 18.70 3.55
CA SER A 69 -10.00 18.01 3.09
C SER A 69 -9.67 16.58 2.66
N CYS A 70 -10.25 15.57 3.32
CA CYS A 70 -10.13 14.18 2.89
C CYS A 70 -10.80 13.92 1.52
N ILE A 71 -11.74 14.77 1.09
CA ILE A 71 -12.29 14.73 -0.28
C ILE A 71 -11.22 15.11 -1.30
N ASP A 72 -10.47 16.18 -1.07
CA ASP A 72 -9.39 16.62 -1.95
C ASP A 72 -8.27 15.58 -1.97
N PHE A 73 -7.91 15.05 -0.79
CA PHE A 73 -6.94 13.98 -0.68
C PHE A 73 -7.37 12.74 -1.47
N ARG A 74 -8.63 12.31 -1.35
CA ARG A 74 -9.18 11.20 -2.15
C ARG A 74 -8.95 11.43 -3.64
N HIS A 75 -9.23 12.63 -4.15
CA HIS A 75 -9.07 12.94 -5.57
C HIS A 75 -7.60 12.91 -6.03
N ALA A 76 -6.68 13.37 -5.19
CA ALA A 76 -5.25 13.32 -5.48
C ALA A 76 -4.66 11.90 -5.37
N PHE A 77 -5.08 11.13 -4.36
CA PHE A 77 -4.53 9.83 -4.02
C PHE A 77 -5.11 8.68 -4.85
N LEU A 78 -6.43 8.68 -5.08
CA LEU A 78 -7.15 7.57 -5.70
C LEU A 78 -7.38 7.77 -7.20
N GLY A 79 -6.27 7.86 -7.95
CA GLY A 79 -6.30 7.90 -9.42
C GLY A 79 -6.78 6.58 -10.04
N GLU A 80 -7.42 6.65 -11.22
CA GLU A 80 -8.08 5.51 -11.89
C GLU A 80 -7.19 4.26 -11.99
N VAL A 81 -5.92 4.43 -12.38
CA VAL A 81 -4.97 3.30 -12.52
C VAL A 81 -4.71 2.64 -11.18
N GLY A 82 -4.54 3.42 -10.11
CA GLY A 82 -4.31 2.90 -8.76
C GLY A 82 -5.53 2.13 -8.27
N VAL A 83 -6.71 2.76 -8.35
CA VAL A 83 -8.01 2.17 -7.98
C VAL A 83 -8.21 0.82 -8.67
N LYS A 84 -8.03 0.74 -9.99
CA LYS A 84 -8.17 -0.53 -10.73
C LYS A 84 -7.06 -1.54 -10.41
N SER A 85 -5.83 -1.06 -10.22
CA SER A 85 -4.68 -1.94 -9.96
C SER A 85 -4.82 -2.74 -8.66
N PHE A 86 -5.42 -2.14 -7.63
CA PHE A 86 -5.72 -2.79 -6.35
C PHE A 86 -7.18 -3.24 -6.20
N GLU A 87 -7.99 -3.06 -7.26
CA GLU A 87 -9.43 -3.34 -7.27
C GLU A 87 -10.13 -2.69 -6.07
N MET A 88 -9.90 -1.38 -5.91
CA MET A 88 -10.42 -0.64 -4.78
C MET A 88 -11.92 -0.37 -4.95
N ASP A 89 -12.68 -0.54 -3.87
CA ASP A 89 -14.10 -0.20 -3.78
C ASP A 89 -14.44 0.34 -2.38
N ASN A 90 -15.74 0.50 -2.10
CA ASN A 90 -16.24 1.04 -0.83
C ASN A 90 -15.56 2.36 -0.42
N ILE A 91 -15.34 3.23 -1.42
CA ILE A 91 -14.64 4.50 -1.25
C ILE A 91 -15.63 5.54 -0.70
N GLU A 92 -15.49 5.87 0.58
CA GLU A 92 -16.28 6.89 1.27
C GLU A 92 -15.36 8.01 1.71
N ALA A 93 -15.71 9.26 1.39
CA ALA A 93 -14.95 10.42 1.85
C ALA A 93 -15.87 11.55 2.30
N ASP A 94 -15.51 12.14 3.43
CA ASP A 94 -16.00 13.43 3.89
C ASP A 94 -14.80 14.34 4.16
N HIS A 95 -15.01 15.47 4.84
CA HIS A 95 -13.94 16.42 5.12
C HIS A 95 -12.83 15.85 6.02
N ASP A 96 -13.16 14.94 6.93
CA ASP A 96 -12.25 14.43 7.96
C ASP A 96 -11.87 12.95 7.76
N ASN A 97 -12.59 12.22 6.91
CA ASN A 97 -12.44 10.79 6.72
C ASN A 97 -12.28 10.42 5.25
N LEU A 98 -11.41 9.45 4.97
CA LEU A 98 -11.36 8.68 3.74
C LEU A 98 -11.26 7.19 4.08
N LYS A 99 -12.28 6.42 3.72
CA LYS A 99 -12.29 4.95 3.81
C LYS A 99 -12.20 4.35 2.42
N VAL A 100 -11.46 3.25 2.30
CA VAL A 100 -11.32 2.51 1.04
C VAL A 100 -10.98 1.05 1.34
N GLU A 101 -11.54 0.15 0.55
CA GLU A 101 -11.23 -1.28 0.61
C GLU A 101 -10.44 -1.69 -0.63
N PHE A 102 -9.40 -2.53 -0.44
CA PHE A 102 -8.59 -3.07 -1.54
C PHE A 102 -8.90 -4.55 -1.68
N ASN A 103 -9.29 -4.99 -2.88
CA ASN A 103 -9.71 -6.37 -3.14
C ASN A 103 -8.64 -7.23 -3.82
N TYR A 104 -7.54 -6.64 -4.25
CA TYR A 104 -6.39 -7.35 -4.81
C TYR A 104 -5.08 -6.62 -4.48
N CYS A 105 -3.99 -7.37 -4.29
CA CYS A 105 -2.67 -6.80 -4.03
C CYS A 105 -1.57 -7.47 -4.86
N ALA A 106 -1.01 -6.72 -5.81
CA ALA A 106 0.13 -7.16 -6.62
C ALA A 106 1.39 -7.44 -5.76
N LEU A 107 1.59 -6.71 -4.65
CA LEU A 107 2.74 -6.94 -3.76
C LEU A 107 2.68 -8.34 -3.12
N VAL A 108 1.51 -8.70 -2.57
CA VAL A 108 1.26 -10.03 -2.01
C VAL A 108 1.45 -11.11 -3.06
N ASN A 109 1.00 -10.88 -4.30
CA ASN A 109 1.20 -11.84 -5.39
C ASN A 109 2.69 -12.09 -5.69
N ALA A 110 3.51 -11.04 -5.72
CA ALA A 110 4.95 -11.15 -5.94
C ALA A 110 5.64 -12.00 -4.86
N TRP A 111 5.33 -11.75 -3.58
CA TRP A 111 5.93 -12.51 -2.47
C TRP A 111 5.45 -13.97 -2.44
N LYS A 112 4.20 -14.25 -2.81
CA LYS A 112 3.73 -15.63 -3.03
C LYS A 112 4.52 -16.33 -4.14
N LYS A 113 4.83 -15.65 -5.25
CA LYS A 113 5.65 -16.21 -6.34
C LYS A 113 7.10 -16.48 -5.91
N LEU A 114 7.63 -15.71 -4.96
CA LEU A 114 8.93 -15.95 -4.34
C LEU A 114 8.92 -17.13 -3.35
N GLY A 115 7.76 -17.69 -3.04
CA GLY A 115 7.63 -18.81 -2.10
C GLY A 115 7.75 -18.41 -0.64
N PHE A 116 7.55 -17.13 -0.30
CA PHE A 116 7.50 -16.69 1.09
C PHE A 116 6.25 -17.24 1.79
N ASP A 117 6.38 -17.54 3.09
CA ASP A 117 5.27 -18.00 3.91
C ASP A 117 4.30 -16.86 4.28
N ASP A 118 3.12 -17.25 4.80
CA ASP A 118 2.05 -16.30 5.15
C ASP A 118 2.52 -15.30 6.23
N GLU A 119 3.43 -15.68 7.16
CA GLU A 119 3.95 -14.80 8.22
C GLU A 119 4.87 -13.72 7.66
N LYS A 120 5.83 -14.10 6.81
CA LYS A 120 6.73 -13.16 6.14
C LYS A 120 5.99 -12.25 5.19
N ILE A 121 4.98 -12.76 4.47
CA ILE A 121 4.11 -11.94 3.63
C ILE A 121 3.35 -10.90 4.47
N ALA A 122 2.79 -11.29 5.62
CA ALA A 122 2.12 -10.37 6.53
C ALA A 122 3.07 -9.28 7.06
N LEU A 123 4.32 -9.65 7.40
CA LEU A 123 5.36 -8.72 7.82
C LEU A 123 5.72 -7.73 6.71
N LEU A 124 6.08 -8.22 5.52
CA LEU A 124 6.44 -7.37 4.38
C LEU A 124 5.28 -6.47 3.96
N CYS A 125 4.05 -6.96 4.01
CA CYS A 125 2.86 -6.13 3.79
C CYS A 125 2.80 -4.98 4.79
N ASP A 126 2.96 -5.25 6.09
CA ASP A 126 2.90 -4.20 7.10
C ASP A 126 4.05 -3.19 6.97
N ILE A 127 5.26 -3.64 6.59
CA ILE A 127 6.37 -2.75 6.27
C ILE A 127 6.04 -1.89 5.03
N ALA A 128 5.43 -2.47 3.98
CA ALA A 128 5.05 -1.72 2.78
C ALA A 128 4.02 -0.62 3.08
N MET A 129 3.13 -0.85 4.05
CA MET A 129 2.17 0.14 4.53
C MET A 129 2.80 1.36 5.21
N GLU A 130 4.11 1.34 5.52
CA GLU A 130 4.83 2.55 5.92
C GLU A 130 4.78 3.64 4.85
N GLY A 131 4.58 3.27 3.58
CA GLY A 131 4.37 4.22 2.49
C GLY A 131 3.10 5.04 2.73
N ASP A 132 1.98 4.37 2.95
CA ASP A 132 0.70 5.03 3.22
C ASP A 132 0.69 5.75 4.58
N ARG A 133 1.37 5.21 5.59
CA ARG A 133 1.56 5.91 6.88
C ARG A 133 2.37 7.19 6.71
N GLY A 134 3.40 7.18 5.86
CA GLY A 134 4.19 8.37 5.52
C GLY A 134 3.38 9.41 4.74
N ILE A 135 2.50 8.96 3.83
CA ILE A 135 1.55 9.83 3.13
C ILE A 135 0.59 10.47 4.13
N ALA A 136 -0.04 9.66 4.99
CA ALA A 136 -0.98 10.13 6.01
C ALA A 136 -0.35 11.19 6.92
N GLU A 137 0.88 10.94 7.38
CA GLU A 137 1.64 11.88 8.22
C GLU A 137 1.79 13.27 7.57
N VAL A 138 2.16 13.32 6.29
CA VAL A 138 2.30 14.60 5.55
C VAL A 138 0.94 15.27 5.31
N MET A 139 -0.12 14.48 5.10
CA MET A 139 -1.47 15.00 4.98
C MET A 139 -2.07 15.48 6.32
N GLY A 140 -1.39 15.24 7.45
CA GLY A 140 -1.92 15.55 8.78
C GLY A 140 -3.01 14.58 9.22
N LEU A 141 -2.96 13.35 8.72
CA LEU A 141 -3.91 12.27 8.95
C LEU A 141 -3.24 11.12 9.72
N LYS A 142 -4.06 10.34 10.41
CA LYS A 142 -3.78 8.99 10.89
C LYS A 142 -4.27 7.99 9.85
N LEU A 143 -3.68 6.80 9.88
CA LEU A 143 -4.11 5.67 9.07
C LEU A 143 -4.38 4.48 9.99
N ASP A 144 -5.64 4.07 10.03
CA ASP A 144 -6.06 2.80 10.62
C ASP A 144 -6.13 1.74 9.52
N LEU A 145 -5.56 0.57 9.82
CA LEU A 145 -5.52 -0.60 8.94
C LEU A 145 -5.99 -1.82 9.73
N THR A 146 -7.27 -2.17 9.61
CA THR A 146 -7.87 -3.22 10.45
C THR A 146 -7.71 -4.62 9.84
N ASP A 147 -8.01 -4.74 8.55
CA ASP A 147 -8.02 -5.99 7.80
C ASP A 147 -6.93 -5.91 6.72
N THR A 148 -6.23 -7.01 6.45
CA THR A 148 -5.30 -7.10 5.32
C THR A 148 -5.36 -8.45 4.62
N ILE A 149 -5.32 -8.43 3.30
CA ILE A 149 -5.21 -9.64 2.46
C ILE A 149 -4.01 -10.49 2.89
N ALA A 150 -2.89 -9.85 3.25
CA ALA A 150 -1.68 -10.53 3.69
C ALA A 150 -1.86 -11.31 5.01
N LYS A 151 -2.79 -10.90 5.88
CA LYS A 151 -3.18 -11.65 7.09
C LYS A 151 -4.32 -12.66 6.83
N GLY A 152 -4.68 -12.86 5.56
CA GLY A 152 -5.73 -13.80 5.15
C GLY A 152 -7.16 -13.24 5.18
N CYS A 153 -7.33 -11.93 5.40
CA CYS A 153 -8.63 -11.27 5.27
C CYS A 153 -9.08 -11.23 3.80
N ALA A 154 -10.38 -11.03 3.57
CA ALA A 154 -10.94 -10.94 2.22
C ALA A 154 -10.48 -9.68 1.47
N THR A 155 -10.36 -8.56 2.18
CA THR A 155 -9.95 -7.25 1.66
C THR A 155 -8.98 -6.58 2.62
N CYS A 156 -8.24 -5.58 2.15
CA CYS A 156 -7.59 -4.63 3.04
C CYS A 156 -8.54 -3.47 3.33
N LYS A 157 -8.66 -3.04 4.59
CA LYS A 157 -9.51 -1.90 4.98
C LYS A 157 -8.67 -0.77 5.52
N LEU A 158 -8.62 0.33 4.77
CA LEU A 158 -7.86 1.52 5.13
C LEU A 158 -8.83 2.63 5.52
N HIS A 159 -8.52 3.33 6.60
CA HIS A 159 -9.22 4.53 7.03
C HIS A 159 -8.20 5.63 7.35
N PHE A 160 -8.14 6.63 6.49
CA PHE A 160 -7.40 7.87 6.74
C PHE A 160 -8.32 8.87 7.45
N HIS A 161 -7.87 9.41 8.58
CA HIS A 161 -8.68 10.33 9.37
C HIS A 161 -7.87 11.30 10.22
N LYS A 162 -8.51 12.33 10.77
CA LYS A 162 -7.88 13.26 11.72
C LYS A 162 -7.73 12.66 13.12
#